data_AF-A0A133VLD5-F1
#
_entry.id   AF-A0A133VLD5-F1
#
_cell.length_a   1.000
_cell.length_b   1.000
_cell.length_c   1.000
_cell.angle_alpha   90.00
_cell.angle_beta   90.00
_cell.angle_gamma   90.00
#
_symmetry.space_group_name_H-M   'P 1'
#
loop_
_entity.id
_entity.type
_entity.pdbx_description
1 polymer ?
#
loop_
_entity_poly.entity_id
_entity_poly.type
_entity_poly.pdbx_seq_one_letter_code
_entity_poly.pdbx_strand_id
1 'polypeptide(L)'
;MRNIRKLKNWIKKLPPLAISIMAVIYWVIHPSKKKAVILPRSPFWVIYSDGKKKWFIPEFTGGEVFGSIEHRLLKKYTLEGFIEIEEGGVVFDIGAFIGGFSSNAAEKAGKVVSIEPDPFNYFCLKKNTGEYENVNPVRKLVWKSNNEITLNLGTDPTDHSTLNVDGLKQYSRR
;
A
#
# COMPACT_ATOMS: atom_id res chain seq x y z
N MET A 1 15.01 14.27 11.24
CA MET A 1 14.26 13.93 10.00
C MET A 1 15.07 13.99 8.69
N ARG A 2 16.08 14.87 8.54
CA ARG A 2 16.85 15.05 7.27
C ARG A 2 17.63 13.82 6.76
N ASN A 3 18.07 12.93 7.65
CA ASN A 3 18.86 11.73 7.28
C ASN A 3 18.00 10.58 6.70
N ILE A 4 16.76 10.41 7.14
CA ILE A 4 15.88 9.33 6.65
C ILE A 4 15.47 9.57 5.20
N ARG A 5 15.20 10.83 4.82
CA ARG A 5 14.83 11.18 3.45
C ARG A 5 15.98 10.96 2.46
N LYS A 6 17.22 11.27 2.86
CA LYS A 6 18.42 10.97 2.07
C LYS A 6 18.62 9.48 1.85
N LEU A 7 18.42 8.68 2.91
CA LEU A 7 18.52 7.23 2.83
C LEU A 7 17.46 6.63 1.89
N LYS A 8 16.19 7.05 2.01
CA LYS A 8 15.12 6.61 1.10
C LYS A 8 15.44 6.93 -0.36
N ASN A 9 15.88 8.15 -0.64
CA ASN A 9 16.24 8.56 -2.01
C ASN A 9 17.45 7.80 -2.55
N TRP A 10 18.39 7.39 -1.70
CA TRP A 10 19.52 6.56 -2.10
C TRP A 10 19.08 5.13 -2.42
N ILE A 11 18.22 4.53 -1.58
CA ILE A 11 17.66 3.19 -1.83
C ILE A 11 16.89 3.15 -3.16
N LYS A 12 16.10 4.18 -3.48
CA LYS A 12 15.37 4.29 -4.76
C LYS A 12 16.28 4.26 -6.00
N LYS A 13 17.57 4.57 -5.87
CA LYS A 13 18.54 4.56 -6.98
C LYS A 13 19.23 3.21 -7.16
N LEU A 14 19.07 2.27 -6.23
CA LEU A 14 19.74 0.98 -6.31
C LEU A 14 19.07 0.09 -7.35
N PRO A 15 19.85 -0.76 -8.06
CA PRO A 15 19.28 -1.81 -8.88
C PRO A 15 18.33 -2.68 -8.06
N PRO A 16 17.20 -3.15 -8.62
CA PRO A 16 16.20 -3.85 -7.84
C PRO A 16 16.73 -5.10 -7.11
N LEU A 17 17.68 -5.82 -7.73
CA LEU A 17 18.35 -6.97 -7.13
C LEU A 17 19.22 -6.58 -5.91
N ALA A 18 19.84 -5.39 -5.92
CA ALA A 18 20.64 -4.90 -4.81
C ALA A 18 19.78 -4.68 -3.56
N ILE A 19 18.52 -4.25 -3.72
CA ILE A 19 17.57 -4.12 -2.62
C ILE A 19 17.28 -5.49 -2.00
N SER A 20 17.04 -6.52 -2.82
CA SER A 20 16.84 -7.89 -2.33
C SER A 20 18.05 -8.40 -1.54
N ILE A 21 19.27 -8.18 -2.04
CA ILE A 21 20.53 -8.59 -1.38
C ILE A 21 20.70 -7.85 -0.04
N MET A 22 20.50 -6.53 -0.02
CA MET A 22 20.59 -5.75 1.22
C MET A 22 19.58 -6.21 2.28
N ALA A 23 18.38 -6.61 1.86
CA ALA A 23 17.38 -7.13 2.78
C ALA A 23 17.83 -8.45 3.42
N VAL A 24 18.45 -9.35 2.65
CA VAL A 24 19.07 -10.58 3.17
C VAL A 24 20.16 -10.24 4.19
N ILE A 25 21.07 -9.33 3.86
CA ILE A 25 22.14 -8.88 4.78
C ILE A 25 21.54 -8.31 6.07
N TYR A 26 20.50 -7.47 5.95
CA TYR A 26 19.82 -6.88 7.09
C TYR A 26 19.25 -7.95 8.04
N TRP A 27 18.62 -9.01 7.52
CA TRP A 27 18.07 -10.10 8.34
C TRP A 27 19.14 -11.00 8.96
N VAL A 28 20.29 -11.16 8.31
CA VAL A 28 21.45 -11.85 8.90
C VAL A 28 21.96 -11.09 10.13
N ILE A 29 22.03 -9.76 10.05
CA ILE A 29 22.46 -8.90 11.15
C ILE A 29 21.37 -8.77 12.24
N HIS A 30 20.10 -8.89 11.87
CA HIS A 30 18.96 -8.74 12.79
C HIS A 30 18.08 -10.00 12.85
N PRO A 31 18.58 -11.13 13.38
CA PRO A 31 17.89 -12.41 13.34
C PRO A 31 16.56 -12.44 14.12
N SER A 32 16.36 -11.52 15.08
CA SER A 32 15.13 -11.39 15.86
C SER A 32 14.01 -10.63 15.14
N LYS A 33 14.28 -10.04 13.98
CA LYS A 33 13.26 -9.32 13.19
C LYS A 33 12.50 -10.29 12.28
N LYS A 34 11.23 -9.97 12.01
CA LYS A 34 10.44 -10.70 11.03
C LYS A 34 11.15 -10.66 9.67
N LYS A 35 11.41 -11.84 9.12
CA LYS A 35 12.03 -11.99 7.81
C LYS A 35 10.98 -11.75 6.74
N ALA A 36 11.38 -11.05 5.68
CA ALA A 36 10.62 -11.02 4.46
C ALA A 36 11.48 -11.60 3.32
N VAL A 37 10.93 -11.78 2.14
CA VAL A 37 11.69 -11.95 0.90
C VAL A 37 11.14 -10.94 -0.07
N ILE A 38 12.01 -10.08 -0.61
CA ILE A 38 11.62 -8.98 -1.48
C ILE A 38 12.12 -9.32 -2.87
N LEU A 39 11.21 -9.47 -3.82
CA LEU A 39 11.52 -9.80 -5.20
C LEU A 39 11.03 -8.68 -6.12
N PRO A 40 11.90 -8.13 -6.99
CA PRO A 40 11.45 -7.21 -8.02
C PRO A 40 10.69 -7.98 -9.11
N ARG A 41 9.51 -7.48 -9.49
CA ARG A 41 8.64 -8.03 -10.53
C ARG A 41 8.04 -6.88 -11.33
N SER A 42 8.87 -6.29 -12.19
CA SER A 42 8.52 -5.10 -12.98
C SER A 42 7.08 -5.17 -13.55
N PRO A 43 6.24 -4.15 -13.34
CA PRO A 43 6.54 -2.85 -12.69
C PRO A 43 6.39 -2.84 -11.16
N PHE A 44 6.13 -3.99 -10.53
CA PHE A 44 5.82 -4.10 -9.11
C PHE A 44 6.96 -4.73 -8.29
N TRP A 45 6.78 -4.75 -6.98
CA TRP A 45 7.56 -5.55 -6.07
C TRP A 45 6.65 -6.56 -5.38
N VAL A 46 7.23 -7.71 -5.05
CA VAL A 46 6.55 -8.75 -4.30
C VAL A 46 7.30 -8.98 -3.00
N ILE A 47 6.59 -8.84 -1.89
CA ILE A 47 7.11 -9.05 -0.54
C ILE A 47 6.44 -10.31 0.02
N TYR A 48 7.23 -11.30 0.39
CA TYR A 48 6.77 -12.47 1.13
C TYR A 48 7.13 -12.29 2.59
N SER A 49 6.16 -12.11 3.48
CA SER A 49 6.42 -12.06 4.92
C SER A 49 6.18 -13.43 5.54
N ASP A 50 7.14 -13.92 6.33
CA ASP A 50 6.98 -15.13 7.16
C ASP A 50 6.53 -16.38 6.37
N GLY A 51 6.92 -16.46 5.10
CA GLY A 51 6.61 -17.57 4.18
C GLY A 51 5.14 -17.73 3.76
N LYS A 52 4.20 -16.93 4.30
CA LYS A 52 2.75 -17.15 4.12
C LYS A 52 2.03 -16.05 3.35
N LYS A 53 2.35 -14.77 3.59
CA LYS A 53 1.60 -13.65 3.02
C LYS A 53 2.40 -12.91 1.97
N LYS A 54 1.77 -12.64 0.83
CA LYS A 54 2.37 -12.06 -0.36
C LYS A 54 1.76 -10.70 -0.65
N TRP A 55 2.58 -9.66 -0.57
CA TRP A 55 2.18 -8.28 -0.87
C TRP A 55 2.77 -7.83 -2.20
N PHE A 56 1.90 -7.35 -3.09
CA PHE A 56 2.26 -6.62 -4.29
C PHE A 56 2.26 -5.13 -3.97
N ILE A 57 3.35 -4.44 -4.30
CA ILE A 57 3.49 -2.99 -4.11
C ILE A 57 4.00 -2.32 -5.40
N PRO A 58 3.52 -1.11 -5.73
CA PRO A 58 3.86 -0.41 -6.97
C PRO A 58 5.29 0.14 -6.95
N GLU A 59 5.76 0.64 -5.81
CA GLU A 59 7.11 1.16 -5.64
C GLU A 59 7.67 0.75 -4.29
N PHE A 60 8.96 0.40 -4.25
CA PHE A 60 9.64 0.09 -3.01
C PHE A 60 10.06 1.36 -2.27
N THR A 61 9.29 1.75 -1.25
CA THR A 61 9.60 2.94 -0.42
C THR A 61 10.40 2.61 0.84
N GLY A 62 10.77 1.33 1.02
CA GLY A 62 11.49 0.81 2.18
C GLY A 62 10.66 0.73 3.47
N GLY A 63 9.77 1.69 3.74
CA GLY A 63 8.99 1.74 4.98
C GLY A 63 7.97 0.60 5.15
N GLU A 64 7.44 0.09 4.05
CA GLU A 64 6.41 -0.95 3.99
C GLU A 64 6.92 -2.35 4.39
N VAL A 65 8.22 -2.58 4.26
CA VAL A 65 8.85 -3.89 4.47
C VAL A 65 9.12 -4.18 5.94
N PHE A 66 9.27 -3.14 6.76
CA PHE A 66 9.85 -3.26 8.10
C PHE A 66 8.83 -3.29 9.24
N GLY A 67 7.53 -3.21 8.96
CA GLY A 67 6.50 -3.32 9.98
C GLY A 67 5.18 -3.68 9.34
N SER A 68 4.48 -4.65 9.95
CA SER A 68 3.13 -5.10 9.59
C SER A 68 2.25 -3.94 9.13
N ILE A 69 2.20 -3.70 7.82
CA ILE A 69 1.39 -2.66 7.16
C ILE A 69 -0.04 -2.76 7.69
N GLU A 70 -0.51 -4.00 7.74
CA GLU A 70 -1.81 -4.45 8.23
C GLU A 70 -2.14 -3.93 9.63
N HIS A 71 -1.36 -4.34 10.64
CA HIS A 71 -1.70 -4.07 12.04
C HIS A 71 -1.55 -2.59 12.42
N ARG A 72 -0.73 -1.83 11.69
CA ARG A 72 -0.61 -0.38 11.88
C ARG A 72 -1.76 0.39 11.28
N LEU A 73 -2.28 -0.04 10.13
CA LEU A 73 -3.36 0.66 9.45
C LEU A 73 -4.68 0.49 10.18
N LEU A 74 -5.01 -0.73 10.63
CA LEU A 74 -6.24 -0.94 11.41
C LEU A 74 -6.24 -0.06 12.66
N LYS A 75 -5.18 -0.13 13.48
CA LYS A 75 -5.02 0.71 14.69
C LYS A 75 -5.04 2.22 14.42
N LYS A 76 -4.66 2.66 13.22
CA LYS A 76 -4.70 4.08 12.85
C LYS A 76 -6.12 4.57 12.59
N TYR A 77 -6.99 3.70 12.07
CA TYR A 77 -8.35 4.05 11.62
C TYR A 77 -9.45 3.53 12.54
N THR A 78 -9.11 2.77 13.60
CA THR A 78 -10.05 2.33 14.63
C THR A 78 -9.66 2.88 16.00
N LEU A 79 -10.65 3.21 16.82
CA LEU A 79 -10.50 3.55 18.23
C LEU A 79 -11.50 2.72 19.03
N GLU A 80 -10.98 1.86 19.92
CA GLU A 80 -11.80 0.98 20.75
C GLU A 80 -12.85 1.77 21.55
N GLY A 81 -14.10 1.30 21.53
CA GLY A 81 -15.26 1.95 22.14
C GLY A 81 -15.78 3.19 21.42
N PHE A 82 -15.23 3.56 20.26
CA PHE A 82 -15.64 4.76 19.52
C PHE A 82 -15.81 4.53 18.02
N ILE A 83 -14.77 4.05 17.35
CA ILE A 83 -14.78 3.76 15.91
C ILE A 83 -14.24 2.36 15.72
N GLU A 84 -15.14 1.41 15.52
CA GLU A 84 -14.82 0.01 15.32
C GLU A 84 -15.44 -0.53 14.05
N ILE A 85 -14.88 -1.63 13.56
CA ILE A 85 -15.50 -2.40 12.48
C ILE A 85 -16.48 -3.35 13.16
N GLU A 86 -17.77 -3.09 12.95
CA GLU A 86 -18.84 -3.97 13.39
C GLU A 86 -18.80 -5.30 12.64
N GLU A 87 -18.97 -6.39 13.38
CA GLU A 87 -19.00 -7.75 12.83
C GLU A 87 -20.15 -7.88 11.82
N GLY A 88 -19.87 -8.38 10.62
CA GLY A 88 -20.86 -8.48 9.54
C GLY A 88 -21.24 -7.13 8.88
N GLY A 89 -20.66 -6.01 9.33
CA GLY A 89 -20.92 -4.68 8.78
C GLY A 89 -20.38 -4.45 7.37
N VAL A 90 -20.69 -3.29 6.80
CA VAL A 90 -20.20 -2.85 5.47
C VAL A 90 -19.17 -1.75 5.65
N VAL A 91 -17.95 -1.97 5.14
CA VAL A 91 -16.84 -1.02 5.19
C VAL A 91 -16.61 -0.41 3.81
N PHE A 92 -16.47 0.92 3.74
CA PHE A 92 -16.01 1.64 2.56
C PHE A 92 -14.59 2.16 2.80
N ASP A 93 -13.60 1.59 2.09
CA ASP A 93 -12.19 2.00 2.17
C ASP A 93 -11.89 2.94 0.98
N ILE A 94 -11.86 4.25 1.25
CA ILE A 94 -11.69 5.29 0.22
C ILE A 94 -10.22 5.69 0.13
N GLY A 95 -9.60 5.52 -1.05
CA GLY A 95 -8.15 5.63 -1.19
C GLY A 95 -7.47 4.39 -0.62
N ALA A 96 -7.98 3.22 -1.00
CA ALA A 96 -7.56 1.92 -0.45
C ALA A 96 -6.09 1.58 -0.75
N PHE A 97 -5.44 2.31 -1.66
CA PHE A 97 -4.05 2.13 -2.05
C PHE A 97 -3.79 0.69 -2.49
N ILE A 98 -2.91 -0.05 -1.78
CA ILE A 98 -2.61 -1.45 -2.06
C ILE A 98 -3.48 -2.44 -1.27
N GLY A 99 -4.47 -1.99 -0.52
CA GLY A 99 -5.40 -2.85 0.24
C GLY A 99 -4.97 -3.20 1.66
N GLY A 100 -3.99 -2.50 2.23
CA GLY A 100 -3.50 -2.76 3.59
C GLY A 100 -4.59 -2.73 4.66
N PHE A 101 -5.45 -1.70 4.64
CA PHE A 101 -6.60 -1.62 5.55
C PHE A 101 -7.71 -2.59 5.14
N SER A 102 -8.07 -2.60 3.86
CA SER A 102 -9.08 -3.51 3.28
C SER A 102 -8.91 -4.97 3.72
N SER A 103 -7.70 -5.54 3.66
CA SER A 103 -7.44 -6.92 4.10
C SER A 103 -7.70 -7.14 5.59
N ASN A 104 -7.47 -6.14 6.45
CA ASN A 104 -7.75 -6.25 7.88
C ASN A 104 -9.24 -6.08 8.17
N ALA A 105 -9.89 -5.16 7.47
CA ALA A 105 -11.33 -4.95 7.58
C ALA A 105 -12.12 -6.20 7.18
N ALA A 106 -11.63 -6.93 6.17
CA ALA A 106 -12.24 -8.14 5.66
C ALA A 106 -12.30 -9.29 6.68
N GLU A 107 -11.48 -9.28 7.73
CA GLU A 107 -11.50 -10.31 8.78
C GLU A 107 -12.72 -10.21 9.71
N LYS A 108 -13.42 -9.06 9.72
CA LYS A 108 -14.59 -8.79 10.59
C LYS A 108 -15.83 -8.32 9.82
N ALA A 109 -15.62 -7.54 8.76
CA ALA A 109 -16.72 -6.98 7.99
C ALA A 109 -17.43 -8.08 7.18
N GLY A 110 -18.75 -7.97 7.05
CA GLY A 110 -19.50 -8.79 6.11
C GLY A 110 -19.22 -8.41 4.66
N LYS A 111 -18.82 -7.15 4.41
CA LYS A 111 -18.43 -6.64 3.10
C LYS A 111 -17.47 -5.47 3.18
N VAL A 112 -16.48 -5.43 2.29
CA VAL A 112 -15.57 -4.30 2.11
C VAL A 112 -15.66 -3.80 0.68
N VAL A 113 -15.89 -2.51 0.49
CA VAL A 113 -15.82 -1.83 -0.82
C VAL A 113 -14.58 -0.96 -0.84
N SER A 114 -13.56 -1.40 -1.57
CA SER A 114 -12.24 -0.77 -1.60
C SER A 114 -12.08 0.07 -2.85
N ILE A 115 -11.95 1.38 -2.71
CA ILE A 115 -11.96 2.34 -3.82
C ILE A 115 -10.56 2.91 -4.00
N GLU A 116 -9.96 2.67 -5.17
CA GLU A 116 -8.62 3.17 -5.52
C GLU A 116 -8.58 3.64 -6.98
N PRO A 117 -8.31 4.93 -7.25
CA PRO A 117 -8.32 5.46 -8.61
C PRO A 117 -7.06 5.13 -9.42
N ASP A 118 -5.89 5.03 -8.80
CA ASP A 118 -4.65 4.78 -9.54
C ASP A 118 -4.60 3.34 -10.08
N PRO A 119 -4.29 3.13 -11.37
CA PRO A 119 -4.34 1.79 -11.97
C PRO A 119 -3.28 0.82 -11.41
N PHE A 120 -2.11 1.29 -10.97
CA PHE A 120 -1.06 0.44 -10.42
C PHE A 120 -1.37 0.06 -8.97
N ASN A 121 -1.81 1.03 -8.16
CA ASN A 121 -2.31 0.80 -6.80
C ASN A 121 -3.49 -0.16 -6.83
N TYR A 122 -4.46 0.07 -7.72
CA TYR A 122 -5.62 -0.78 -7.91
C TYR A 122 -5.25 -2.21 -8.31
N PHE A 123 -4.24 -2.38 -9.17
CA PHE A 123 -3.74 -3.70 -9.51
C PHE A 123 -3.18 -4.41 -8.27
N CYS A 124 -2.38 -3.71 -7.46
CA CYS A 124 -1.85 -4.23 -6.20
C CYS A 124 -2.98 -4.59 -5.22
N LEU A 125 -3.95 -3.69 -5.02
CA LEU A 125 -5.16 -3.92 -4.23
C LEU A 125 -5.84 -5.24 -4.62
N LYS A 126 -6.17 -5.41 -5.91
CA LYS A 126 -6.79 -6.65 -6.41
C LYS A 126 -5.98 -7.90 -6.11
N LYS A 127 -4.66 -7.82 -6.21
CA LYS A 127 -3.78 -8.96 -5.94
C LYS A 127 -3.68 -9.26 -4.45
N ASN A 128 -3.65 -8.24 -3.61
CA ASN A 128 -3.46 -8.36 -2.16
C ASN A 128 -4.75 -8.75 -1.44
N THR A 129 -5.91 -8.38 -1.97
CA THR A 129 -7.22 -8.72 -1.38
C THR A 129 -7.90 -9.89 -2.07
N GLY A 130 -7.25 -10.52 -3.06
CA GLY A 130 -7.88 -11.55 -3.91
C GLY A 130 -8.26 -12.84 -3.19
N GLU A 131 -7.76 -13.07 -1.98
CA GLU A 131 -8.15 -14.21 -1.13
C GLU A 131 -9.43 -13.94 -0.30
N TYR A 132 -9.89 -12.70 -0.25
CA TYR A 132 -11.05 -12.30 0.53
C TYR A 132 -12.28 -12.15 -0.37
N GLU A 133 -13.22 -13.09 -0.28
CA GLU A 133 -14.44 -13.10 -1.10
C GLU A 133 -15.37 -11.91 -0.80
N ASN A 134 -15.27 -11.36 0.41
CA ASN A 134 -16.05 -10.22 0.88
C ASN A 134 -15.44 -8.85 0.50
N VAL A 135 -14.30 -8.80 -0.21
CA VAL A 135 -13.68 -7.55 -0.67
C VAL A 135 -14.03 -7.27 -2.14
N ASN A 136 -14.66 -6.13 -2.40
CA ASN A 136 -15.00 -5.65 -3.74
C ASN A 136 -14.15 -4.42 -4.13
N PRO A 137 -13.05 -4.62 -4.90
CA PRO A 137 -12.19 -3.54 -5.35
C PRO A 137 -12.77 -2.78 -6.55
N VAL A 138 -12.94 -1.46 -6.39
CA VAL A 138 -13.51 -0.53 -7.39
C VAL A 138 -12.45 0.48 -7.84
N ARG A 139 -12.15 0.53 -9.15
CA ARG A 139 -11.23 1.52 -9.72
C ARG A 139 -11.96 2.83 -10.04
N LYS A 140 -12.21 3.64 -9.03
CA LYS A 140 -12.86 4.95 -9.16
C LYS A 140 -12.24 5.95 -8.19
N LEU A 141 -12.45 7.22 -8.48
CA LEU A 141 -12.16 8.32 -7.57
C LEU A 141 -13.45 8.74 -6.85
N VAL A 142 -13.39 9.00 -5.55
CA VAL A 142 -14.52 9.53 -4.80
C VAL A 142 -14.51 11.05 -4.87
N TRP A 143 -15.59 11.63 -5.39
CA TRP A 143 -15.72 13.07 -5.57
C TRP A 143 -17.16 13.54 -5.34
N LYS A 144 -17.35 14.87 -5.26
CA LYS A 144 -18.66 15.51 -5.07
C LYS A 144 -19.60 15.40 -6.28
N SER A 145 -19.12 14.97 -7.45
CA SER A 145 -19.91 14.91 -8.69
C SER A 145 -19.39 13.83 -9.64
N ASN A 146 -20.28 13.31 -10.48
CA ASN A 146 -19.97 12.26 -11.45
C ASN A 146 -19.36 12.82 -12.75
N ASN A 147 -18.16 13.40 -12.64
CA ASN A 147 -17.40 13.93 -13.78
C ASN A 147 -16.03 13.26 -13.88
N GLU A 148 -15.41 13.32 -15.05
CA GLU A 148 -14.00 12.98 -15.21
C GLU A 148 -13.12 14.04 -14.53
N ILE A 149 -12.12 13.57 -13.78
CA ILE A 149 -11.18 14.41 -13.04
C ILE A 149 -9.79 13.86 -13.23
N THR A 150 -8.83 14.74 -13.48
CA THR A 150 -7.42 14.37 -13.57
C THR A 150 -6.88 14.03 -12.17
N LEU A 151 -6.30 12.84 -12.06
CA LEU A 151 -5.49 12.46 -10.90
C LEU A 151 -4.05 12.91 -11.14
N ASN A 152 -3.52 13.79 -10.29
CA ASN A 152 -2.12 14.18 -10.31
C ASN A 152 -1.30 13.11 -9.59
N LEU A 153 -0.32 12.55 -10.29
CA LEU A 153 0.57 11.53 -9.73
C LEU A 153 1.75 12.20 -9.02
N GLY A 154 1.81 12.06 -7.70
CA GLY A 154 2.98 12.41 -6.89
C GLY A 154 4.19 11.50 -7.18
N THR A 155 5.36 11.90 -6.67
CA THR A 155 6.58 11.07 -6.75
C THR A 155 6.58 9.84 -5.87
N ASP A 156 5.68 9.81 -4.89
CA ASP A 156 5.39 8.65 -4.06
C ASP A 156 3.97 8.19 -4.41
N PRO A 157 3.72 6.87 -4.53
CA PRO A 157 2.41 6.37 -4.88
C PRO A 157 1.33 6.65 -3.82
N THR A 158 1.75 7.12 -2.62
CA THR A 158 0.84 7.61 -1.56
C THR A 158 0.49 9.09 -1.68
N ASP A 159 1.14 9.86 -2.55
CA ASP A 159 0.97 11.32 -2.70
C ASP A 159 0.04 11.68 -3.88
N HIS A 160 -0.74 10.75 -4.42
CA HIS A 160 -1.64 11.00 -5.54
C HIS A 160 -2.84 11.86 -5.11
N SER A 161 -3.20 12.88 -5.88
CA SER A 161 -4.25 13.84 -5.50
C SER A 161 -4.93 14.48 -6.71
N THR A 162 -6.19 14.86 -6.58
CA THR A 162 -6.87 15.71 -7.58
C THR A 162 -6.51 17.18 -7.42
N LEU A 163 -6.01 17.57 -6.24
CA LEU A 163 -5.46 18.90 -6.00
C LEU A 163 -4.02 18.96 -6.51
N ASN A 164 -3.50 20.16 -6.75
CA ASN A 164 -2.07 20.32 -7.05
C ASN A 164 -1.28 19.70 -5.89
N VAL A 165 -0.45 18.71 -6.20
CA VAL A 165 0.43 18.08 -5.23
C VAL A 165 1.51 19.10 -4.86
N ASP A 166 1.67 19.37 -3.56
CA ASP A 166 2.70 20.28 -3.07
C ASP A 166 4.09 19.69 -3.36
N GLY A 167 4.67 20.12 -4.47
CA GLY A 167 6.07 19.90 -4.81
C GLY A 167 6.39 18.71 -5.71
N LEU A 168 5.85 18.63 -6.94
CA LEU A 168 6.66 18.35 -8.15
C LEU A 168 5.93 18.46 -9.51
N LYS A 169 6.77 18.58 -10.56
CA LYS A 169 6.48 18.66 -12.01
C LYS A 169 5.40 17.65 -12.45
N GLN A 170 4.37 18.17 -13.13
CA GLN A 170 3.29 17.40 -13.74
C GLN A 170 3.85 16.28 -14.62
N TYR A 171 3.59 15.02 -14.25
CA TYR A 171 3.66 13.90 -15.18
C TYR A 171 2.23 13.43 -15.42
N SER A 172 1.65 13.82 -16.57
CA SER A 172 0.41 13.21 -17.03
C SER A 172 0.76 11.87 -17.66
N ARG A 173 0.27 10.76 -17.10
CA ARG A 173 0.16 9.49 -17.84
C ARG A 173 -1.29 9.34 -18.24
N ARG A 174 -1.53 9.32 -19.56
CA ARG A 174 -2.83 9.00 -20.15
C ARG A 174 -3.09 7.50 -20.07
#